data_AF-A0A7X8JCH7-F1
#
_entry.id   AF-A0A7X8JCH7-F1
#
_cell.length_a   1.000
_cell.length_b   1.000
_cell.length_c   1.000
_cell.angle_alpha   90.00
_cell.angle_beta   90.00
_cell.angle_gamma   90.00
#
_symmetry.space_group_name_H-M   'P 1'
#
loop_
_entity.id
_entity.type
_entity.pdbx_description
1 polymer ?
#
loop_
_entity_poly.entity_id
_entity_poly.type
_entity_poly.pdbx_seq_one_letter_code
_entity_poly.pdbx_strand_id
1 'polypeptide(L)'
;MPQPSSTAVYFVDVYTPNEGEPELSLEFGILRWFAEQDERPEVYVSTYLRPEIAVNRVRWPNAQSEMKIDRDRIEGDPNLPTLNNMIAEDYLEKKHVVCFDACIEPFPNFTVNAYDVVSIVALWNDIYSDDEKALKCTTLDEMCDYIGIVQDNNENTKYTPLLKRLNKMAALWSLLSEIEKNPKARRNLTSGGIQFNLVWPLPKSEDKWFEKEPEKLSDLTNKEIEDFFTGHLADRIDWYSMNMYASDWIYLRAKRSGASDLTGKRELAEFVFSKVFTCRMQIWVLIFYALYHHKKETSLNIALSRGDFRQVEDESAVESFVSFIVDNLDVFLSAPQKNSLIASLVKQTLEENDSIPFEHYNYDKIKKNYKQTSTGPRPFYTKNAPTVDSESCYKEIRNAKGKTIYRCYEVKSRGKNRQLEAELVVRNLTKLYSEALNVFSDIWLTTDLKLWIQFITGHDFTDLSRESKETDPHDLIEVRLALKKIIENVAYKYMLALHNHLEDAIRAVKINDIALSPICFNFQGISVEVIIKQPKVGLLGRLLSFN
;
A
#
# COMPACT_ATOMS: atom_id res chain seq x y z
N MET A 1 -3.78 20.19 30.98
CA MET A 1 -5.14 20.73 30.73
C MET A 1 -5.90 19.69 29.91
N PRO A 2 -7.14 19.32 30.25
CA PRO A 2 -7.94 18.50 29.35
C PRO A 2 -8.33 19.36 28.14
N GLN A 3 -8.09 18.86 26.93
CA GLN A 3 -8.54 19.50 25.69
C GLN A 3 -10.07 19.61 25.71
N PRO A 4 -10.67 20.75 25.30
CA PRO A 4 -12.09 20.76 24.99
C PRO A 4 -12.33 19.74 23.87
N SER A 5 -13.35 18.89 24.02
CA SER A 5 -13.78 17.97 22.98
C SER A 5 -14.45 18.78 21.87
N SER A 6 -13.66 19.41 20.99
CA SER A 6 -14.19 20.11 19.83
C SER A 6 -14.88 19.09 18.94
N THR A 7 -16.15 19.34 18.65
CA THR A 7 -16.95 18.44 17.81
C THR A 7 -16.81 18.89 16.36
N ALA A 8 -16.32 18.01 15.49
CA ALA A 8 -16.13 18.32 14.07
C ALA A 8 -17.47 18.32 13.31
N VAL A 9 -17.59 19.22 12.35
CA VAL A 9 -18.72 19.32 11.42
C VAL A 9 -18.27 18.89 10.03
N TYR A 10 -19.14 18.17 9.31
CA TYR A 10 -18.84 17.57 8.02
C TYR A 10 -19.74 18.16 6.93
N PHE A 11 -19.13 18.88 5.98
CA PHE A 11 -19.83 19.45 4.83
C PHE A 11 -19.77 18.48 3.68
N VAL A 12 -20.91 18.06 3.14
CA VAL A 12 -20.99 17.11 2.03
C VAL A 12 -21.67 17.75 0.82
N ASP A 13 -21.14 17.47 -0.37
CA ASP A 13 -21.73 17.88 -1.64
C ASP A 13 -21.39 16.89 -2.75
N VAL A 14 -22.25 16.85 -3.77
CA VAL A 14 -22.14 15.93 -4.92
C VAL A 14 -22.44 16.70 -6.21
N TYR A 15 -21.54 16.60 -7.19
CA TYR A 15 -21.82 17.16 -8.50
C TYR A 15 -22.61 16.18 -9.37
N THR A 16 -23.85 16.57 -9.68
CA THR A 16 -24.75 15.84 -10.58
C THR A 16 -25.00 16.67 -11.85
N PRO A 17 -24.38 16.34 -13.01
CA PRO A 17 -24.55 17.10 -14.25
C PRO A 17 -25.97 17.01 -14.83
N ASN A 18 -26.71 15.96 -14.46
CA ASN A 18 -28.09 15.71 -14.87
C ASN A 18 -29.00 15.89 -13.64
N GLU A 19 -29.65 17.04 -13.53
CA GLU A 19 -30.58 17.32 -12.43
C GLU A 19 -31.62 16.19 -12.26
N GLY A 20 -31.76 15.68 -11.03
CA GLY A 20 -32.67 14.58 -10.70
C GLY A 20 -32.19 13.17 -11.06
N GLU A 21 -30.98 13.01 -11.61
CA GLU A 21 -30.37 11.71 -11.97
C GLU A 21 -29.08 11.47 -11.15
N PRO A 22 -29.17 11.23 -9.83
CA PRO A 22 -28.00 11.12 -8.94
C PRO A 22 -27.04 9.97 -9.34
N GLU A 23 -27.54 8.92 -10.00
CA GLU A 23 -26.73 7.81 -10.52
C GLU A 23 -25.73 8.23 -11.62
N LEU A 24 -25.87 9.45 -12.14
CA LEU A 24 -24.96 10.08 -13.10
C LEU A 24 -24.00 11.10 -12.47
N SER A 25 -23.90 11.13 -11.14
CA SER A 25 -22.94 11.98 -10.43
C SER A 25 -21.51 11.70 -10.86
N LEU A 26 -20.67 12.74 -10.88
CA LEU A 26 -19.29 12.66 -11.37
C LEU A 26 -18.23 13.06 -10.35
N GLU A 27 -18.59 13.74 -9.26
CA GLU A 27 -17.65 14.15 -8.23
C GLU A 27 -18.36 14.15 -6.86
N PHE A 28 -17.65 13.68 -5.83
CA PHE A 28 -18.10 13.62 -4.45
C PHE A 28 -17.06 14.25 -3.53
N GLY A 29 -17.52 15.08 -2.59
CA GLY A 29 -16.65 15.78 -1.67
C GLY A 29 -17.22 15.84 -0.26
N ILE A 30 -16.34 15.65 0.73
CA ILE A 30 -16.62 15.94 2.14
C ILE A 30 -15.49 16.82 2.68
N LEU A 31 -15.84 17.96 3.28
CA LEU A 31 -14.93 18.71 4.14
C LEU A 31 -15.21 18.43 5.61
N ARG A 32 -14.17 18.34 6.42
CA ARG A 32 -14.26 18.26 7.88
C ARG A 32 -13.76 19.56 8.45
N TRP A 33 -14.50 20.13 9.40
CA TRP A 33 -14.11 21.39 10.02
C TRP A 33 -14.32 21.37 11.53
N PHE A 34 -13.29 21.81 12.25
CA PHE A 34 -13.38 22.15 13.65
C PHE A 34 -13.59 23.66 13.77
N ALA A 35 -14.84 24.11 13.73
CA ALA A 35 -15.15 25.54 13.70
C ALA A 35 -14.63 26.34 14.92
N GLU A 36 -14.31 25.66 16.03
CA GLU A 36 -13.69 26.25 17.22
C GLU A 36 -12.17 26.44 17.11
N GLN A 37 -11.54 25.84 16.09
CA GLN A 37 -10.14 26.01 15.76
C GLN A 37 -10.05 27.10 14.68
N ASP A 38 -9.14 28.07 14.83
CA ASP A 38 -8.85 29.10 13.83
C ASP A 38 -8.12 28.48 12.61
N GLU A 39 -8.73 27.49 11.98
CA GLU A 39 -8.21 26.70 10.86
C GLU A 39 -9.29 26.53 9.78
N ARG A 40 -8.86 26.31 8.53
CA ARG A 40 -9.77 26.07 7.39
C ARG A 40 -10.35 24.65 7.48
N PRO A 41 -11.55 24.39 6.92
CA PRO A 41 -11.99 23.04 6.62
C PRO A 41 -10.92 22.19 5.90
N GLU A 42 -10.67 21.00 6.41
CA GLU A 42 -9.82 19.99 5.80
C GLU A 42 -10.62 19.18 4.78
N VAL A 43 -10.00 18.80 3.66
CA VAL A 43 -10.62 17.82 2.75
C VAL A 43 -10.60 16.46 3.45
N TYR A 44 -11.77 15.85 3.65
CA TYR A 44 -11.92 14.54 4.28
C TYR A 44 -12.11 13.43 3.24
N VAL A 45 -12.92 13.70 2.21
CA VAL A 45 -13.07 12.87 1.01
C VAL A 45 -13.12 13.80 -0.20
N SER A 46 -12.42 13.43 -1.27
CA SER A 46 -12.52 14.09 -2.57
C SER A 46 -12.26 13.04 -3.63
N THR A 47 -13.27 12.74 -4.44
CA THR A 47 -13.12 11.72 -5.47
C THR A 47 -14.02 11.97 -6.66
N TYR A 48 -13.56 11.50 -7.82
CA TYR A 48 -14.40 11.36 -8.99
C TYR A 48 -15.24 10.10 -8.91
N LEU A 49 -16.43 10.16 -9.49
CA LEU A 49 -17.39 9.06 -9.50
C LEU A 49 -17.53 8.50 -10.91
N ARG A 50 -17.65 7.17 -10.99
CA ARG A 50 -18.02 6.48 -12.21
C ARG A 50 -19.55 6.29 -12.26
N PRO A 51 -20.25 6.78 -13.31
CA PRO A 51 -21.67 6.53 -13.49
C PRO A 51 -21.99 5.04 -13.69
N GLU A 52 -23.05 4.55 -13.06
CA GLU A 52 -23.35 3.11 -12.99
C GLU A 52 -24.00 2.52 -14.23
N ILE A 53 -24.96 3.23 -14.83
CA ILE A 53 -25.94 2.60 -15.75
C ILE A 53 -25.92 3.26 -17.14
N ALA A 54 -25.53 4.53 -17.25
CA ALA A 54 -25.66 5.26 -18.50
C ALA A 54 -24.66 6.42 -18.66
N VAL A 55 -23.36 6.11 -18.73
CA VAL A 55 -22.30 7.10 -18.99
C VAL A 55 -22.58 7.97 -20.24
N ASN A 56 -23.25 7.41 -21.25
CA ASN A 56 -23.65 8.13 -22.46
C ASN A 56 -24.77 9.18 -22.25
N ARG A 57 -25.50 9.14 -21.13
CA ARG A 57 -26.56 10.11 -20.79
C ARG A 57 -26.03 11.33 -20.03
N VAL A 58 -24.79 11.26 -19.54
CA VAL A 58 -24.13 12.36 -18.83
C VAL A 58 -24.05 13.58 -19.74
N ARG A 59 -24.43 14.76 -19.21
CA ARG A 59 -24.25 16.06 -19.87
C ARG A 59 -22.78 16.50 -19.81
N TRP A 60 -21.93 15.83 -20.57
CA TRP A 60 -20.49 16.12 -20.66
C TRP A 60 -20.14 17.58 -20.98
N PRO A 61 -20.88 18.32 -21.82
CA PRO A 61 -20.60 19.74 -22.04
C PRO A 61 -20.63 20.56 -20.75
N ASN A 62 -21.61 20.32 -19.87
CA ASN A 62 -21.75 21.02 -18.59
C ASN A 62 -20.64 20.60 -17.63
N ALA A 63 -20.38 19.30 -17.51
CA ALA A 63 -19.31 18.77 -16.68
C ALA A 63 -17.94 19.35 -17.07
N GLN A 64 -17.66 19.50 -18.37
CA GLN A 64 -16.43 20.09 -18.86
C GLN A 64 -16.36 21.61 -18.64
N SER A 65 -17.43 22.35 -18.90
CA SER A 65 -17.42 23.82 -18.79
C SER A 65 -17.47 24.33 -17.35
N GLU A 66 -18.23 23.67 -16.49
CA GLU A 66 -18.50 24.13 -15.12
C GLU A 66 -17.54 23.50 -14.12
N MET A 67 -17.25 22.21 -14.27
CA MET A 67 -16.47 21.43 -13.30
C MET A 67 -15.09 21.01 -13.80
N LYS A 68 -14.80 21.23 -15.09
CA LYS A 68 -13.57 20.79 -15.78
C LYS A 68 -13.35 19.27 -15.68
N ILE A 69 -14.43 18.50 -15.69
CA ILE A 69 -14.38 17.04 -15.62
C ILE A 69 -14.35 16.47 -17.04
N ASP A 70 -13.24 15.81 -17.36
CA ASP A 70 -13.03 15.16 -18.65
C ASP A 70 -13.63 13.75 -18.68
N ARG A 71 -14.32 13.43 -19.78
CA ARG A 71 -14.92 12.11 -20.01
C ARG A 71 -13.88 11.00 -20.05
N ASP A 72 -12.79 11.24 -20.77
CA ASP A 72 -11.77 10.21 -21.01
C ASP A 72 -11.13 9.76 -19.70
N ARG A 73 -11.02 10.69 -18.73
CA ARG A 73 -10.55 10.38 -17.39
C ARG A 73 -11.51 9.45 -16.63
N ILE A 74 -12.81 9.76 -16.63
CA ILE A 74 -13.81 8.98 -15.90
C ILE A 74 -13.98 7.58 -16.52
N GLU A 75 -14.02 7.49 -17.85
CA GLU A 75 -14.15 6.21 -18.55
C GLU A 75 -12.86 5.37 -18.53
N GLY A 76 -11.70 6.04 -18.45
CA GLY A 76 -10.39 5.39 -18.45
C GLY A 76 -9.94 4.81 -17.11
N ASP A 77 -10.53 5.23 -15.99
CA ASP A 77 -10.18 4.72 -14.65
C ASP A 77 -11.25 3.76 -14.10
N PRO A 78 -11.03 2.43 -14.20
CA PRO A 78 -12.00 1.45 -13.73
C PRO A 78 -12.10 1.38 -12.20
N ASN A 79 -11.17 1.99 -11.46
CA ASN A 79 -11.10 1.91 -10.00
C ASN A 79 -11.84 3.05 -9.30
N LEU A 80 -12.44 3.97 -10.05
CA LEU A 80 -13.28 5.02 -9.47
C LEU A 80 -14.53 4.40 -8.82
N PRO A 81 -14.91 4.86 -7.61
CA PRO A 81 -16.13 4.42 -6.96
C PRO A 81 -17.36 4.90 -7.73
N THR A 82 -18.45 4.17 -7.55
CA THR A 82 -19.79 4.64 -7.91
C THR A 82 -20.40 5.49 -6.79
N LEU A 83 -21.53 6.15 -7.06
CA LEU A 83 -22.26 6.84 -6.00
C LEU A 83 -22.72 5.88 -4.90
N ASN A 84 -23.25 4.71 -5.27
CA ASN A 84 -23.70 3.71 -4.30
C ASN A 84 -22.55 3.13 -3.48
N ASN A 85 -21.35 3.06 -4.06
CA ASN A 85 -20.14 2.73 -3.30
C ASN A 85 -19.90 3.76 -2.18
N MET A 86 -19.98 5.06 -2.48
CA MET A 86 -19.78 6.10 -1.46
C MET A 86 -20.87 6.10 -0.38
N ILE A 87 -22.12 5.78 -0.73
CA ILE A 87 -23.21 5.60 0.24
C ILE A 87 -22.92 4.39 1.14
N ALA A 88 -22.46 3.28 0.56
CA ALA A 88 -22.19 2.05 1.29
C ALA A 88 -21.00 2.16 2.25
N GLU A 89 -19.99 2.98 1.95
CA GLU A 89 -18.88 3.26 2.88
C GLU A 89 -19.33 4.04 4.12
N ASP A 90 -20.43 4.78 4.03
CA ASP A 90 -21.02 5.56 5.12
C ASP A 90 -19.99 6.47 5.82
N TYR A 91 -19.24 7.27 5.04
CA TYR A 91 -18.28 8.23 5.57
C TYR A 91 -18.90 9.30 6.48
N LEU A 92 -20.22 9.36 6.61
CA LEU A 92 -20.95 10.31 7.44
C LEU A 92 -21.60 9.66 8.67
N GLU A 93 -21.41 8.36 8.89
CA GLU A 93 -21.91 7.65 10.07
C GLU A 93 -21.49 8.37 11.36
N LYS A 94 -22.46 8.63 12.25
CA LYS A 94 -22.22 9.22 13.58
C LYS A 94 -21.43 10.53 13.53
N LYS A 95 -21.77 11.39 12.56
CA LYS A 95 -21.17 12.73 12.39
C LYS A 95 -22.24 13.80 12.35
N HIS A 96 -21.84 15.05 12.65
CA HIS A 96 -22.65 16.24 12.47
C HIS A 96 -22.52 16.71 11.03
N VAL A 97 -23.59 16.62 10.24
CA VAL A 97 -23.52 16.81 8.79
C VAL A 97 -24.20 18.09 8.36
N VAL A 98 -23.58 18.82 7.43
CA VAL A 98 -24.16 19.97 6.75
C VAL A 98 -24.20 19.69 5.26
N CYS A 99 -25.35 19.88 4.64
CA CYS A 99 -25.52 19.84 3.19
C CYS A 99 -26.31 21.07 2.74
N PHE A 100 -26.26 21.38 1.45
CA PHE A 100 -26.96 22.57 0.94
C PHE A 100 -28.47 22.40 1.08
N ASP A 101 -29.01 21.32 0.51
CA ASP A 101 -30.40 20.90 0.66
C ASP A 101 -30.48 19.42 1.03
N ALA A 102 -30.91 19.12 2.26
CA ALA A 102 -30.99 17.75 2.77
C ALA A 102 -32.15 16.94 2.17
N CYS A 103 -33.13 17.62 1.54
CA CYS A 103 -34.34 16.99 1.03
C CYS A 103 -34.18 16.46 -0.41
N ILE A 104 -33.09 16.82 -1.09
CA ILE A 104 -32.85 16.48 -2.49
C ILE A 104 -31.88 15.29 -2.58
N GLU A 105 -32.15 14.36 -3.49
CA GLU A 105 -31.23 13.26 -3.77
C GLU A 105 -29.85 13.78 -4.24
N PRO A 106 -28.73 13.17 -3.80
CA PRO A 106 -28.64 11.90 -3.06
C PRO A 106 -28.57 12.03 -1.53
N PHE A 107 -28.74 13.22 -0.96
CA PHE A 107 -28.44 13.50 0.45
C PHE A 107 -29.25 12.72 1.48
N PRO A 108 -30.56 12.42 1.28
CA PRO A 108 -31.31 11.58 2.20
C PRO A 108 -30.65 10.22 2.43
N ASN A 109 -30.05 9.62 1.39
CA ASN A 109 -29.38 8.32 1.46
C ASN A 109 -27.98 8.42 2.08
N PHE A 110 -27.23 9.50 1.82
CA PHE A 110 -25.91 9.72 2.42
C PHE A 110 -25.93 9.99 3.92
N THR A 111 -27.04 10.52 4.44
CA THR A 111 -27.09 11.09 5.79
C THR A 111 -27.95 10.28 6.76
N VAL A 112 -28.46 9.11 6.34
CA VAL A 112 -29.34 8.24 7.14
C VAL A 112 -28.76 7.92 8.51
N ASN A 113 -27.44 7.70 8.59
CA ASN A 113 -26.76 7.28 9.81
C ASN A 113 -25.97 8.41 10.49
N ALA A 114 -26.17 9.67 10.08
CA ALA A 114 -25.59 10.84 10.74
C ALA A 114 -26.20 11.04 12.15
N TYR A 115 -25.50 11.75 13.05
CA TYR A 115 -26.09 12.13 14.35
C TYR A 115 -27.19 13.19 14.16
N ASP A 116 -26.94 14.13 13.28
CA ASP A 116 -27.84 15.21 12.87
C ASP A 116 -27.42 15.72 11.50
N VAL A 117 -28.39 16.34 10.83
CA VAL A 117 -28.24 16.87 9.48
C VAL A 117 -28.82 18.28 9.45
N VAL A 118 -28.00 19.26 9.11
CA VAL A 118 -28.41 20.64 8.89
C VAL A 118 -28.49 20.91 7.39
N SER A 119 -29.66 21.36 6.93
CA SER A 119 -29.83 21.93 5.59
C SER A 119 -29.63 23.43 5.63
N ILE A 120 -28.70 23.95 4.82
CA ILE A 120 -28.47 25.38 4.66
C ILE A 120 -29.75 26.08 4.15
N VAL A 121 -30.46 25.48 3.19
CA VAL A 121 -31.73 26.02 2.66
C VAL A 121 -32.79 26.12 3.75
N ALA A 122 -32.95 25.10 4.60
CA ALA A 122 -33.91 25.14 5.71
C ALA A 122 -33.54 26.24 6.72
N LEU A 123 -32.28 26.28 7.15
CA LEU A 123 -31.77 27.28 8.08
C LEU A 123 -31.92 28.71 7.54
N TRP A 124 -31.65 28.91 6.25
CA TRP A 124 -31.86 30.18 5.56
C TRP A 124 -33.32 30.62 5.61
N ASN A 125 -34.25 29.72 5.26
CA ASN A 125 -35.68 30.02 5.25
C ASN A 125 -36.21 30.34 6.64
N ASP A 126 -35.69 29.68 7.68
CA ASP A 126 -36.07 29.97 9.06
C ASP A 126 -35.59 31.36 9.51
N ILE A 127 -34.30 31.68 9.27
CA ILE A 127 -33.69 32.96 9.65
C ILE A 127 -34.30 34.15 8.90
N TYR A 128 -34.64 33.97 7.62
CA TYR A 128 -35.15 35.01 6.73
C TYR A 128 -36.65 34.86 6.41
N SER A 129 -37.40 34.16 7.27
CA SER A 129 -38.84 33.93 7.09
C SER A 129 -39.69 35.20 6.94
N ASP A 130 -39.17 36.37 7.37
CA ASP A 130 -39.80 37.68 7.27
C ASP A 130 -39.29 38.55 6.09
N ASP A 131 -38.42 38.02 5.22
CA ASP A 131 -37.77 38.77 4.14
C ASP A 131 -38.00 38.14 2.76
N GLU A 132 -38.99 38.66 2.03
CA GLU A 132 -39.35 38.19 0.70
C GLU A 132 -38.22 38.25 -0.33
N LYS A 133 -37.21 39.11 -0.16
CA LYS A 133 -36.08 39.20 -1.10
C LYS A 133 -35.10 38.08 -0.83
N ALA A 134 -34.77 37.82 0.45
CA ALA A 134 -33.92 36.69 0.82
C ALA A 134 -34.56 35.35 0.47
N LEU A 135 -35.88 35.20 0.64
CA LEU A 135 -36.59 33.96 0.29
C LEU A 135 -36.62 33.67 -1.23
N LYS A 136 -36.26 34.64 -2.09
CA LYS A 136 -36.09 34.40 -3.53
C LYS A 136 -34.71 33.87 -3.89
N CYS A 137 -33.74 33.92 -2.97
CA CYS A 137 -32.42 33.33 -3.17
C CYS A 137 -32.52 31.83 -2.96
N THR A 138 -32.38 31.04 -4.02
CA THR A 138 -32.57 29.57 -3.99
C THR A 138 -31.27 28.80 -4.19
N THR A 139 -30.23 29.48 -4.68
CA THR A 139 -28.89 28.91 -4.89
C THR A 139 -27.88 29.45 -3.88
N LEU A 140 -26.78 28.71 -3.67
CA LEU A 140 -25.70 29.12 -2.78
C LEU A 140 -25.13 30.49 -3.17
N ASP A 141 -24.96 30.73 -4.48
CA ASP A 141 -24.41 31.98 -4.97
C ASP A 141 -25.34 33.16 -4.69
N GLU A 142 -26.64 33.03 -4.96
CA GLU A 142 -27.64 34.06 -4.67
C GLU A 142 -27.72 34.37 -3.17
N MET A 143 -27.67 33.35 -2.30
CA MET A 143 -27.70 33.53 -0.84
C MET A 143 -26.45 34.27 -0.34
N CYS A 144 -25.27 33.88 -0.83
CA CYS A 144 -24.02 34.54 -0.48
C CYS A 144 -23.97 35.99 -0.98
N ASP A 145 -24.42 36.25 -2.21
CA ASP A 145 -24.48 37.59 -2.79
C ASP A 145 -25.45 38.49 -2.01
N TYR A 146 -26.59 37.94 -1.57
CA TYR A 146 -27.58 38.67 -0.76
C TYR A 146 -27.00 39.15 0.59
N ILE A 147 -26.26 38.28 1.30
CA ILE A 147 -25.63 38.65 2.58
C ILE A 147 -24.33 39.47 2.36
N GLY A 148 -23.78 39.46 1.15
CA GLY A 148 -22.54 40.15 0.82
C GLY A 148 -21.29 39.37 1.24
N ILE A 149 -21.33 38.04 1.20
CA ILE A 149 -20.12 37.21 1.22
C ILE A 149 -19.35 37.47 -0.09
N VAL A 150 -18.04 37.71 0.02
CA VAL A 150 -17.23 38.05 -1.16
C VAL A 150 -17.21 36.93 -2.21
N GLN A 151 -17.06 37.31 -3.48
CA GLN A 151 -16.98 36.36 -4.59
C GLN A 151 -15.68 35.53 -4.58
N ASP A 152 -15.65 34.46 -5.36
CA ASP A 152 -14.47 33.59 -5.50
C ASP A 152 -13.24 34.37 -5.99
N ASN A 153 -12.07 33.90 -5.59
CA ASN A 153 -10.83 34.30 -6.20
C ASN A 153 -10.54 33.39 -7.41
N ASN A 154 -10.79 33.92 -8.61
CA ASN A 154 -10.53 33.23 -9.88
C ASN A 154 -9.04 32.86 -10.09
N GLU A 155 -8.12 33.39 -9.28
CA GLU A 155 -6.70 33.02 -9.31
C GLU A 155 -6.38 31.72 -8.53
N ASN A 156 -7.36 31.10 -7.84
CA ASN A 156 -7.19 29.75 -7.31
C ASN A 156 -7.44 28.72 -8.43
N THR A 157 -6.39 28.01 -8.82
CA THR A 157 -6.37 27.03 -9.92
C THR A 157 -6.27 25.59 -9.44
N LYS A 158 -6.13 25.36 -8.14
CA LYS A 158 -5.84 24.04 -7.55
C LYS A 158 -7.03 23.31 -6.99
N TYR A 159 -8.08 24.02 -6.57
CA TYR A 159 -9.30 23.39 -6.05
C TYR A 159 -10.29 23.17 -7.18
N THR A 160 -10.97 22.01 -7.14
CA THR A 160 -12.10 21.74 -8.02
C THR A 160 -13.27 22.66 -7.67
N PRO A 161 -14.18 22.93 -8.61
CA PRO A 161 -15.33 23.77 -8.32
C PRO A 161 -16.24 23.20 -7.22
N LEU A 162 -16.32 21.87 -7.05
CA LEU A 162 -17.04 21.24 -5.94
C LEU A 162 -16.41 21.58 -4.59
N LEU A 163 -15.08 21.47 -4.46
CA LEU A 163 -14.39 21.82 -3.22
C LEU A 163 -14.49 23.32 -2.90
N LYS A 164 -14.49 24.18 -3.93
CA LYS A 164 -14.77 25.62 -3.75
C LYS A 164 -16.17 25.85 -3.22
N ARG A 165 -17.17 25.19 -3.80
CA ARG A 165 -18.57 25.24 -3.36
C ARG A 165 -18.72 24.77 -1.91
N LEU A 166 -18.06 23.68 -1.52
CA LEU A 166 -18.03 23.20 -0.14
C LEU A 166 -17.43 24.21 0.85
N ASN A 167 -16.32 24.88 0.50
CA ASN A 167 -15.75 25.93 1.36
C ASN A 167 -16.70 27.14 1.48
N LYS A 168 -17.37 27.52 0.38
CA LYS A 168 -18.39 28.57 0.38
C LYS A 168 -19.61 28.19 1.24
N MET A 169 -20.04 26.92 1.19
CA MET A 169 -21.07 26.39 2.09
C MET A 169 -20.66 26.48 3.55
N ALA A 170 -19.41 26.13 3.89
CA ALA A 170 -18.90 26.24 5.26
C ALA A 170 -18.89 27.69 5.77
N ALA A 171 -18.48 28.65 4.93
CA ALA A 171 -18.53 30.07 5.26
C ALA A 171 -19.97 30.57 5.49
N LEU A 172 -20.91 30.22 4.60
CA LEU A 172 -22.31 30.60 4.76
C LEU A 172 -22.94 29.97 6.01
N TRP A 173 -22.76 28.66 6.22
CA TRP A 173 -23.28 27.97 7.39
C TRP A 173 -22.73 28.55 8.70
N SER A 174 -21.45 28.89 8.76
CA SER A 174 -20.85 29.53 9.95
C SER A 174 -21.56 30.83 10.30
N LEU A 175 -21.83 31.66 9.28
CA LEU A 175 -22.56 32.91 9.45
C LEU A 175 -24.01 32.68 9.91
N LEU A 176 -24.73 31.79 9.23
CA LEU A 176 -26.12 31.50 9.53
C LEU A 176 -26.27 30.92 10.94
N SER A 177 -25.35 30.04 11.35
CA SER A 177 -25.33 29.45 12.69
C SER A 177 -25.10 30.51 13.78
N GLU A 178 -24.27 31.52 13.52
CA GLU A 178 -24.07 32.64 14.44
C GLU A 178 -25.32 33.53 14.52
N ILE A 179 -25.99 33.78 13.38
CA ILE A 179 -27.24 34.55 13.34
C ILE A 179 -28.37 33.81 14.06
N GLU A 180 -28.47 32.49 13.89
CA GLU A 180 -29.46 31.67 14.59
C GLU A 180 -29.28 31.77 16.11
N LYS A 181 -28.04 31.68 16.60
CA LYS A 181 -27.71 31.86 18.03
C LYS A 181 -27.90 33.30 18.51
N ASN A 182 -27.66 34.28 17.64
CA ASN A 182 -27.77 35.70 17.96
C ASN A 182 -28.52 36.48 16.87
N PRO A 183 -29.87 36.45 16.86
CA PRO A 183 -30.68 37.07 15.80
C PRO A 183 -30.45 38.58 15.63
N LYS A 184 -29.92 39.26 16.66
CA LYS A 184 -29.57 40.70 16.58
C LYS A 184 -28.39 40.94 15.63
N ALA A 185 -27.51 39.96 15.43
CA ALA A 185 -26.38 40.05 14.51
C ALA A 185 -26.82 40.29 13.06
N ARG A 186 -28.00 39.79 12.65
CA ARG A 186 -28.59 40.01 11.32
C ARG A 186 -28.67 41.49 10.94
N ARG A 187 -28.97 42.38 11.90
CA ARG A 187 -29.11 43.83 11.65
C ARG A 187 -27.79 44.54 11.36
N ASN A 188 -26.67 43.92 11.72
CA ASN A 188 -25.33 44.48 11.53
C ASN A 188 -24.69 44.04 10.21
N LEU A 189 -25.35 43.16 9.44
CA LEU A 189 -24.92 42.74 8.11
C LEU A 189 -25.29 43.84 7.10
N THR A 190 -24.51 44.92 7.07
CA THR A 190 -24.61 45.90 5.99
C THR A 190 -23.85 45.37 4.78
N SER A 191 -24.44 45.44 3.60
CA SER A 191 -23.83 45.10 2.31
C SER A 191 -22.40 45.66 2.20
N GLY A 192 -21.42 44.80 2.42
CA GLY A 192 -20.00 45.12 2.50
C GLY A 192 -19.22 43.85 2.82
N GLY A 193 -18.31 43.47 1.92
CA GLY A 193 -17.70 42.14 1.80
C GLY A 193 -17.30 41.46 3.11
N ILE A 194 -18.16 40.61 3.65
CA ILE A 194 -17.86 39.78 4.81
C ILE A 194 -16.88 38.71 4.35
N GLN A 195 -15.66 38.78 4.89
CA GLN A 195 -14.63 37.78 4.68
C GLN A 195 -14.57 36.87 5.90
N PHE A 196 -14.71 35.56 5.66
CA PHE A 196 -14.39 34.56 6.65
C PHE A 196 -12.92 34.25 6.51
N ASN A 197 -12.09 35.01 7.24
CA ASN A 197 -10.65 34.80 7.30
C ASN A 197 -10.40 33.29 7.44
N LEU A 198 -9.57 32.75 6.54
CA LEU A 198 -9.19 31.34 6.45
C LEU A 198 -10.18 30.39 5.77
N VAL A 199 -11.49 30.65 5.66
CA VAL A 199 -12.46 29.70 5.03
C VAL A 199 -12.79 30.09 3.59
N TRP A 200 -13.12 31.35 3.34
CA TRP A 200 -13.54 31.85 2.03
C TRP A 200 -13.21 33.34 1.85
N PRO A 201 -12.69 33.78 0.69
CA PRO A 201 -12.39 33.00 -0.52
C PRO A 201 -11.11 32.19 -0.36
N LEU A 202 -10.95 31.14 -1.18
CA LEU A 202 -9.70 30.38 -1.20
C LEU A 202 -8.55 31.28 -1.72
N PRO A 203 -7.35 31.18 -1.14
CA PRO A 203 -6.21 32.00 -1.53
C PRO A 203 -5.78 31.68 -2.96
N LYS A 204 -5.08 32.63 -3.58
CA LYS A 204 -4.41 32.43 -4.87
C LYS A 204 -3.53 31.19 -4.81
N SER A 205 -3.53 30.40 -5.88
CA SER A 205 -2.62 29.26 -5.98
C SER A 205 -1.19 29.71 -6.19
N GLU A 206 -0.27 29.26 -5.34
CA GLU A 206 1.17 29.40 -5.56
C GLU A 206 1.70 28.19 -6.33
N ASP A 207 2.19 28.41 -7.54
CA ASP A 207 2.76 27.35 -8.37
C ASP A 207 4.13 26.89 -7.88
N LYS A 208 4.88 27.81 -7.23
CA LYS A 208 6.23 27.52 -6.72
C LYS A 208 6.18 27.19 -5.24
N TRP A 209 6.65 25.99 -4.91
CA TRP A 209 6.81 25.57 -3.52
C TRP A 209 8.02 26.23 -2.84
N PHE A 210 9.08 26.47 -3.61
CA PHE A 210 10.33 27.09 -3.18
C PHE A 210 10.85 28.01 -4.29
N GLU A 211 11.72 28.97 -3.95
CA GLU A 211 12.30 29.91 -4.94
C GLU A 211 13.14 29.20 -6.01
N LYS A 212 13.84 28.12 -5.61
CA LYS A 212 14.63 27.22 -6.46
C LYS A 212 14.07 25.82 -6.36
N GLU A 213 14.22 25.02 -7.42
CA GLU A 213 13.84 23.60 -7.36
C GLU A 213 14.92 22.81 -6.59
N PRO A 214 14.61 22.29 -5.38
CA PRO A 214 15.58 21.54 -4.61
C PRO A 214 15.75 20.13 -5.19
N GLU A 215 17.00 19.66 -5.31
CA GLU A 215 17.26 18.26 -5.66
C GLU A 215 17.13 17.36 -4.43
N LYS A 216 17.41 17.90 -3.24
CA LYS A 216 17.35 17.22 -1.93
C LYS A 216 16.85 18.16 -0.83
N LEU A 217 16.33 17.60 0.26
CA LEU A 217 15.92 18.39 1.45
C LEU A 217 17.06 19.21 2.08
N SER A 218 18.31 18.78 1.89
CA SER A 218 19.50 19.51 2.32
C SER A 218 19.73 20.84 1.59
N ASP A 219 19.10 21.02 0.43
CA ASP A 219 19.28 22.23 -0.39
C ASP A 219 18.41 23.40 0.11
N LEU A 220 17.43 23.10 0.97
CA LEU A 220 16.52 24.06 1.58
C LEU A 220 17.09 24.59 2.89
N THR A 221 16.93 25.87 3.19
CA THR A 221 17.23 26.43 4.52
C THR A 221 16.18 26.02 5.55
N ASN A 222 16.49 26.09 6.85
CA ASN A 222 15.49 25.82 7.91
C ASN A 222 14.28 26.74 7.74
N LYS A 223 14.53 28.02 7.44
CA LYS A 223 13.49 29.03 7.24
C LYS A 223 12.55 28.68 6.08
N GLU A 224 13.09 28.25 4.93
CA GLU A 224 12.25 27.82 3.80
C GLU A 224 11.35 26.63 4.17
N ILE A 225 11.85 25.68 4.97
CA ILE A 225 11.06 24.56 5.46
C ILE A 225 9.99 25.03 6.45
N GLU A 226 10.35 25.86 7.42
CA GLU A 226 9.42 26.43 8.40
C GLU A 226 8.31 27.22 7.69
N ASP A 227 8.65 28.11 6.77
CA ASP A 227 7.70 28.91 5.98
C ASP A 227 6.78 27.98 5.15
N PHE A 228 7.34 26.93 4.56
CA PHE A 228 6.57 25.94 3.78
C PHE A 228 5.49 25.24 4.61
N PHE A 229 5.86 24.75 5.80
CA PHE A 229 4.95 24.05 6.72
C PHE A 229 4.08 24.99 7.54
N THR A 230 4.43 26.25 7.73
CA THR A 230 3.57 27.22 8.44
C THR A 230 2.31 27.52 7.64
N GLY A 231 2.39 27.54 6.30
CA GLY A 231 1.23 27.70 5.42
C GLY A 231 0.20 26.56 5.48
N HIS A 232 -0.95 26.77 4.82
CA HIS A 232 -2.00 25.76 4.66
C HIS A 232 -1.61 24.75 3.58
N LEU A 233 -1.12 23.57 3.98
CA LEU A 233 -0.53 22.60 3.05
C LEU A 233 -1.51 22.09 1.97
N ALA A 234 -2.81 22.05 2.24
CA ALA A 234 -3.80 21.63 1.25
C ALA A 234 -3.86 22.56 0.03
N ASP A 235 -3.42 23.82 0.17
CA ASP A 235 -3.38 24.79 -0.94
C ASP A 235 -2.23 24.51 -1.91
N ARG A 236 -1.33 23.60 -1.53
CA ARG A 236 -0.23 23.16 -2.37
C ARG A 236 -0.64 21.99 -3.28
N ILE A 237 -1.73 21.31 -2.97
CA ILE A 237 -2.24 20.13 -3.66
C ILE A 237 -3.06 20.56 -4.87
N ASP A 238 -2.81 19.94 -6.01
CA ASP A 238 -3.71 20.02 -7.16
C ASP A 238 -4.83 18.99 -7.00
N TRP A 239 -6.00 19.45 -6.56
CA TRP A 239 -7.17 18.61 -6.32
C TRP A 239 -7.86 18.17 -7.60
N TYR A 240 -7.52 18.73 -8.76
CA TYR A 240 -7.96 18.14 -10.02
C TYR A 240 -7.31 16.79 -10.21
N SER A 241 -6.03 16.60 -9.85
CA SER A 241 -5.33 15.32 -10.08
C SER A 241 -5.36 14.37 -8.88
N MET A 242 -5.76 14.84 -7.69
CA MET A 242 -5.74 14.06 -6.46
C MET A 242 -7.12 13.49 -6.12
N ASN A 243 -7.18 12.18 -5.89
CA ASN A 243 -8.32 11.52 -5.22
C ASN A 243 -7.91 11.17 -3.79
N MET A 244 -8.88 11.15 -2.89
CA MET A 244 -8.66 10.85 -1.49
C MET A 244 -9.93 10.39 -0.77
N TYR A 245 -9.74 9.46 0.13
CA TYR A 245 -10.73 8.87 1.02
C TYR A 245 -10.30 9.13 2.47
N ALA A 246 -11.17 8.85 3.45
CA ALA A 246 -10.90 9.12 4.86
C ALA A 246 -9.56 8.49 5.34
N SER A 247 -8.48 9.28 5.27
CA SER A 247 -7.09 8.89 5.52
C SER A 247 -6.48 7.83 4.57
N ASP A 248 -6.92 7.72 3.31
CA ASP A 248 -6.30 6.83 2.29
C ASP A 248 -6.33 7.48 0.88
N TRP A 249 -5.43 7.05 -0.02
CA TRP A 249 -5.36 7.52 -1.42
C TRP A 249 -6.19 6.65 -2.34
N ILE A 250 -6.35 5.38 -1.99
CA ILE A 250 -6.95 4.38 -2.87
C ILE A 250 -8.27 3.91 -2.27
N TYR A 251 -9.30 3.91 -3.11
CA TYR A 251 -10.62 3.43 -2.71
C TYR A 251 -10.56 1.94 -2.37
N LEU A 252 -11.18 1.53 -1.26
CA LEU A 252 -11.25 0.12 -0.83
C LEU A 252 -9.88 -0.59 -0.79
N ARG A 253 -8.83 0.15 -0.45
CA ARG A 253 -7.50 -0.43 -0.36
C ARG A 253 -7.47 -1.57 0.66
N ALA A 254 -7.11 -2.76 0.21
CA ALA A 254 -7.02 -3.93 1.08
C ALA A 254 -5.92 -3.71 2.13
N LYS A 255 -6.26 -3.82 3.41
CA LYS A 255 -5.26 -3.86 4.49
C LYS A 255 -4.40 -5.11 4.30
N ARG A 256 -3.10 -4.91 4.16
CA ARG A 256 -2.13 -6.00 4.00
C ARG A 256 -1.83 -6.63 5.34
N SER A 257 -2.00 -7.95 5.43
CA SER A 257 -1.57 -8.72 6.59
C SER A 257 -0.04 -8.85 6.64
N GLY A 258 0.51 -9.12 7.82
CA GLY A 258 1.92 -9.44 7.98
C GLY A 258 2.84 -8.21 8.11
N ALA A 259 2.29 -7.00 8.26
CA ALA A 259 3.07 -5.81 8.53
C ALA A 259 3.95 -6.01 9.79
N SER A 260 3.43 -6.59 10.86
CA SER A 260 4.18 -6.87 12.09
C SER A 260 5.38 -7.80 11.91
N ASP A 261 5.35 -8.64 10.88
CA ASP A 261 6.34 -9.69 10.64
C ASP A 261 7.49 -9.21 9.75
N LEU A 262 7.38 -8.01 9.16
CA LEU A 262 8.44 -7.39 8.37
C LEU A 262 9.62 -7.02 9.26
N THR A 263 10.78 -7.59 8.94
CA THR A 263 12.07 -7.23 9.53
C THR A 263 12.74 -6.11 8.73
N GLY A 264 13.43 -5.19 9.41
CA GLY A 264 14.22 -4.13 8.76
C GLY A 264 13.41 -2.96 8.21
N LYS A 265 12.25 -2.65 8.82
CA LYS A 265 11.34 -1.61 8.33
C LYS A 265 11.96 -0.22 8.32
N ARG A 266 12.66 0.15 9.40
CA ARG A 266 13.26 1.48 9.55
C ARG A 266 14.32 1.69 8.48
N GLU A 267 15.18 0.70 8.27
CA GLU A 267 16.26 0.74 7.27
C GLU A 267 15.70 0.86 5.85
N LEU A 268 14.66 0.08 5.50
CA LEU A 268 14.05 0.18 4.19
C LEU A 268 13.33 1.52 4.00
N ALA A 269 12.57 1.98 4.98
CA ALA A 269 11.87 3.25 4.90
C ALA A 269 12.85 4.43 4.78
N GLU A 270 13.95 4.42 5.54
CA GLU A 270 15.01 5.43 5.45
C GLU A 270 15.70 5.39 4.08
N PHE A 271 16.02 4.20 3.58
CA PHE A 271 16.61 4.03 2.24
C PHE A 271 15.66 4.54 1.15
N VAL A 272 14.39 4.14 1.19
CA VAL A 272 13.39 4.57 0.21
C VAL A 272 13.23 6.09 0.27
N PHE A 273 13.00 6.64 1.46
CA PHE A 273 12.79 8.06 1.63
C PHE A 273 14.01 8.87 1.19
N SER A 274 15.22 8.50 1.60
CA SER A 274 16.42 9.29 1.39
C SER A 274 17.16 9.04 0.07
N LYS A 275 16.98 7.86 -0.55
CA LYS A 275 17.75 7.43 -1.74
C LYS A 275 16.89 7.11 -2.95
N VAL A 276 15.64 6.72 -2.77
CA VAL A 276 14.75 6.32 -3.89
C VAL A 276 13.83 7.47 -4.29
N PHE A 277 13.27 8.19 -3.33
CA PHE A 277 12.42 9.34 -3.60
C PHE A 277 13.21 10.55 -4.08
N THR A 278 12.63 11.27 -5.03
CA THR A 278 13.06 12.63 -5.36
C THR A 278 12.67 13.58 -4.23
N CYS A 279 13.32 14.75 -4.12
CA CYS A 279 12.93 15.75 -3.12
C CYS A 279 11.44 16.11 -3.20
N ARG A 280 10.91 16.26 -4.41
CA ARG A 280 9.47 16.49 -4.62
C ARG A 280 8.61 15.38 -4.02
N MET A 281 8.98 14.11 -4.19
CA MET A 281 8.24 12.99 -3.61
C MET A 281 8.40 12.94 -2.09
N GLN A 282 9.60 13.21 -1.55
CA GLN A 282 9.81 13.33 -0.09
C GLN A 282 8.85 14.36 0.53
N ILE A 283 8.74 15.54 -0.09
CA ILE A 283 7.87 16.61 0.38
C ILE A 283 6.40 16.22 0.24
N TRP A 284 5.99 15.55 -0.84
CA TRP A 284 4.64 15.01 -0.98
C TRP A 284 4.27 14.03 0.12
N VAL A 285 5.15 13.07 0.43
CA VAL A 285 4.96 12.09 1.51
C VAL A 285 4.81 12.80 2.86
N LEU A 286 5.60 13.85 3.11
CA LEU A 286 5.50 14.66 4.33
C LEU A 286 4.23 15.51 4.40
N ILE A 287 3.77 16.10 3.28
CA ILE A 287 2.48 16.80 3.20
C ILE A 287 1.35 15.85 3.56
N PHE A 288 1.36 14.64 2.99
CA PHE A 288 0.30 13.68 3.24
C PHE A 288 0.29 13.21 4.69
N TYR A 289 1.46 12.88 5.24
CA TYR A 289 1.57 12.54 6.66
C TYR A 289 1.13 13.70 7.57
N ALA A 290 1.44 14.94 7.20
CA ALA A 290 1.05 16.13 7.95
C ALA A 290 -0.47 16.31 8.00
N LEU A 291 -1.11 16.31 6.82
CA LEU A 291 -2.53 16.62 6.67
C LEU A 291 -3.42 15.48 7.19
N TYR A 292 -3.13 14.23 6.86
CA TYR A 292 -4.13 13.16 7.00
C TYR A 292 -3.89 12.20 8.15
N HIS A 293 -2.66 12.13 8.64
CA HIS A 293 -2.38 11.54 9.94
C HIS A 293 -2.39 12.60 11.06
N HIS A 294 -2.67 13.88 10.72
CA HIS A 294 -2.61 15.03 11.62
C HIS A 294 -1.25 15.15 12.34
N LYS A 295 -0.16 14.91 11.60
CA LYS A 295 1.22 14.90 12.09
C LYS A 295 2.07 16.05 11.55
N LYS A 296 1.49 17.25 11.41
CA LYS A 296 2.13 18.43 10.83
C LYS A 296 3.47 18.77 11.49
N GLU A 297 3.53 18.78 12.82
CA GLU A 297 4.75 19.05 13.58
C GLU A 297 5.82 17.96 13.35
N THR A 298 5.43 16.69 13.34
CA THR A 298 6.34 15.58 13.03
C THR A 298 6.91 15.69 11.61
N SER A 299 6.07 15.98 10.62
CA SER A 299 6.52 16.18 9.23
C SER A 299 7.51 17.33 9.13
N LEU A 300 7.25 18.45 9.82
CA LEU A 300 8.17 19.57 9.91
C LEU A 300 9.51 19.14 10.53
N ASN A 301 9.49 18.43 11.66
CA ASN A 301 10.70 17.97 12.33
C ASN A 301 11.53 17.04 11.43
N ILE A 302 10.91 16.08 10.75
CA ILE A 302 11.60 15.20 9.79
C ILE A 302 12.22 16.02 8.64
N ALA A 303 11.50 17.03 8.13
CA ALA A 303 12.00 17.91 7.09
C ALA A 303 13.21 18.74 7.56
N LEU A 304 13.14 19.32 8.76
CA LEU A 304 14.23 20.08 9.39
C LEU A 304 15.47 19.21 9.65
N SER A 305 15.25 17.94 10.02
CA SER A 305 16.29 16.91 10.12
C SER A 305 16.78 16.41 8.75
N ARG A 306 16.37 17.05 7.65
CA ARG A 306 16.77 16.73 6.26
C ARG A 306 16.45 15.30 5.82
N GLY A 307 15.44 14.69 6.45
CA GLY A 307 15.08 13.30 6.24
C GLY A 307 15.98 12.28 6.96
N ASP A 308 16.92 12.71 7.81
CA ASP A 308 17.69 11.79 8.66
C ASP A 308 16.89 11.42 9.90
N PHE A 309 16.34 10.21 9.90
CA PHE A 309 15.48 9.71 10.98
C PHE A 309 16.21 9.59 12.32
N ARG A 310 17.54 9.61 12.34
CA ARG A 310 18.33 9.53 13.59
C ARG A 310 18.47 10.89 14.28
N GLN A 311 18.13 11.97 13.59
CA GLN A 311 18.18 13.34 14.11
C GLN A 311 16.82 13.83 14.61
N VAL A 312 15.78 13.00 14.49
CA VAL A 312 14.45 13.30 15.04
C VAL A 312 14.43 12.77 16.48
N GLU A 313 14.11 13.64 17.45
CA GLU A 313 14.19 13.28 18.88
C GLU A 313 13.08 12.32 19.33
N ASP A 314 11.90 12.41 18.72
CA ASP A 314 10.75 11.58 19.06
C ASP A 314 10.72 10.28 18.27
N GLU A 315 11.26 9.21 18.87
CA GLU A 315 11.30 7.89 18.22
C GLU A 315 9.92 7.26 18.02
N SER A 316 8.93 7.61 18.83
CA SER A 316 7.56 7.12 18.60
C SER A 316 6.97 7.72 17.32
N ALA A 317 7.30 8.97 17.04
CA ALA A 317 6.89 9.67 15.83
C ALA A 317 7.62 9.14 14.58
N VAL A 318 8.90 8.77 14.72
CA VAL A 318 9.67 8.10 13.66
C VAL A 318 9.09 6.74 13.32
N GLU A 319 8.80 5.88 14.30
CA GLU A 319 8.21 4.55 14.04
C GLU A 319 6.81 4.64 13.40
N SER A 320 6.03 5.65 13.79
CA SER A 320 4.75 5.98 13.14
C SER A 320 4.96 6.37 11.67
N PHE A 321 5.95 7.22 11.38
CA PHE A 321 6.26 7.63 10.00
C PHE A 321 6.84 6.48 9.15
N VAL A 322 7.68 5.63 9.73
CA VAL A 322 8.20 4.42 9.09
C VAL A 322 7.06 3.49 8.70
N SER A 323 6.13 3.24 9.61
CA SER A 323 4.95 2.41 9.34
C SER A 323 4.11 3.02 8.21
N PHE A 324 3.89 4.33 8.25
CA PHE A 324 3.20 5.06 7.19
C PHE A 324 3.89 4.91 5.82
N ILE A 325 5.22 5.05 5.74
CA ILE A 325 5.94 4.84 4.48
C ILE A 325 5.74 3.41 3.98
N VAL A 326 5.98 2.42 4.84
CA VAL A 326 5.91 0.98 4.51
C VAL A 326 4.52 0.61 4.00
N ASP A 327 3.49 1.07 4.70
CA ASP A 327 2.10 0.79 4.34
C ASP A 327 1.73 1.43 3.00
N ASN A 328 2.47 2.42 2.49
CA ASN A 328 2.17 3.19 1.27
C ASN A 328 3.20 3.03 0.14
N LEU A 329 4.13 2.08 0.22
CA LEU A 329 5.20 1.89 -0.78
C LEU A 329 4.67 1.62 -2.20
N ASP A 330 3.59 0.87 -2.33
CA ASP A 330 2.92 0.60 -3.61
C ASP A 330 2.39 1.86 -4.30
N VAL A 331 2.11 2.92 -3.55
CA VAL A 331 1.58 4.17 -4.11
C VAL A 331 2.71 5.16 -4.36
N PHE A 332 3.66 5.26 -3.44
CA PHE A 332 4.75 6.23 -3.54
C PHE A 332 5.83 5.83 -4.56
N LEU A 333 6.01 4.53 -4.82
CA LEU A 333 6.98 4.04 -5.78
C LEU A 333 6.38 3.95 -7.17
N SER A 334 7.04 4.57 -8.15
CA SER A 334 6.77 4.32 -9.56
C SER A 334 7.12 2.87 -9.94
N ALA A 335 6.52 2.34 -11.01
CA ALA A 335 6.80 0.97 -11.47
C ALA A 335 8.30 0.68 -11.70
N PRO A 336 9.11 1.58 -12.30
CA PRO A 336 10.56 1.40 -12.37
C PRO A 336 11.26 1.33 -11.01
N GLN A 337 10.84 2.17 -10.05
CA GLN A 337 11.39 2.15 -8.68
C GLN A 337 11.03 0.85 -7.96
N LYS A 338 9.78 0.38 -8.07
CA LYS A 338 9.34 -0.92 -7.54
C LYS A 338 10.22 -2.05 -8.07
N ASN A 339 10.38 -2.13 -9.39
CA ASN A 339 11.17 -3.17 -10.05
C ASN A 339 12.64 -3.16 -9.62
N SER A 340 13.26 -1.97 -9.53
CA SER A 340 14.66 -1.82 -9.10
C SER A 340 14.86 -2.19 -7.63
N LEU A 341 13.93 -1.79 -6.75
CA LEU A 341 13.96 -2.11 -5.33
C LEU A 341 13.81 -3.62 -5.10
N ILE A 342 12.82 -4.25 -5.76
CA ILE A 342 12.62 -5.70 -5.71
C ILE A 342 13.86 -6.44 -6.24
N ALA A 343 14.43 -6.01 -7.37
CA ALA A 343 15.64 -6.62 -7.91
C ALA A 343 16.81 -6.56 -6.93
N SER A 344 16.95 -5.44 -6.21
CA SER A 344 17.98 -5.26 -5.19
C SER A 344 17.76 -6.19 -3.99
N LEU A 345 16.52 -6.29 -3.49
CA LEU A 345 16.16 -7.17 -2.38
C LEU A 345 16.34 -8.66 -2.74
N VAL A 346 15.91 -9.06 -3.94
CA VAL A 346 16.12 -10.43 -4.45
C VAL A 346 17.62 -10.71 -4.54
N LYS A 347 18.39 -9.80 -5.16
CA LYS A 347 19.85 -9.96 -5.30
C LYS A 347 20.54 -10.11 -3.95
N GLN A 348 20.27 -9.22 -3.02
CA GLN A 348 20.83 -9.28 -1.67
C GLN A 348 20.47 -10.62 -1.00
N THR A 349 19.19 -11.03 -1.04
CA THR A 349 18.74 -12.29 -0.44
C THR A 349 19.45 -13.50 -1.05
N LEU A 350 19.62 -13.55 -2.38
CA LEU A 350 20.30 -14.68 -3.03
C LEU A 350 21.81 -14.68 -2.74
N GLU A 351 22.45 -13.51 -2.66
CA GLU A 351 23.87 -13.38 -2.29
C GLU A 351 24.12 -13.79 -0.84
N GLU A 352 23.25 -13.38 0.09
CA GLU A 352 23.30 -13.81 1.49
C GLU A 352 23.11 -15.32 1.60
N ASN A 353 22.11 -15.90 0.92
CA ASN A 353 21.87 -17.34 0.94
C ASN A 353 23.02 -18.17 0.33
N ASP A 354 23.66 -17.66 -0.73
CA ASP A 354 24.81 -18.30 -1.39
C ASP A 354 26.08 -18.27 -0.52
N SER A 355 26.22 -17.24 0.33
CA SER A 355 27.35 -17.12 1.26
C SER A 355 27.32 -18.12 2.41
N ILE A 356 26.19 -18.82 2.61
CA ILE A 356 26.03 -19.80 3.69
C ILE A 356 26.92 -21.02 3.39
N PRO A 357 27.86 -21.38 4.28
CA PRO A 357 28.72 -22.53 4.05
C PRO A 357 27.92 -23.84 4.09
N PHE A 358 28.45 -24.88 3.46
CA PHE A 358 27.92 -26.22 3.63
C PHE A 358 28.02 -26.65 5.09
N GLU A 359 26.93 -27.18 5.64
CA GLU A 359 26.86 -27.75 6.97
C GLU A 359 26.31 -29.17 6.91
N HIS A 360 27.02 -30.11 7.54
CA HIS A 360 26.57 -31.49 7.63
C HIS A 360 25.61 -31.67 8.80
N TYR A 361 24.40 -32.17 8.53
CA TYR A 361 23.41 -32.47 9.55
C TYR A 361 23.28 -33.97 9.80
N ASN A 362 23.50 -34.40 11.05
CA ASN A 362 23.28 -35.79 11.43
C ASN A 362 21.78 -36.08 11.59
N TYR A 363 21.17 -36.58 10.52
CA TYR A 363 19.74 -36.90 10.45
C TYR A 363 19.28 -37.84 11.57
N ASP A 364 20.04 -38.89 11.89
CA ASP A 364 19.64 -39.89 12.90
C ASP A 364 19.64 -39.29 14.30
N LYS A 365 20.61 -38.42 14.61
CA LYS A 365 20.66 -37.69 15.88
C LYS A 365 19.46 -36.74 16.02
N ILE A 366 19.13 -36.01 14.96
CA ILE A 366 18.00 -35.07 14.93
C ILE A 366 16.66 -35.83 15.02
N LYS A 367 16.50 -36.94 14.31
CA LYS A 367 15.32 -37.83 14.38
C LYS A 367 15.08 -38.38 15.79
N LYS A 368 16.14 -38.78 16.50
CA LYS A 368 16.04 -39.27 17.89
C LYS A 368 15.64 -38.16 18.87
N ASN A 369 16.21 -36.97 18.70
CA ASN A 369 15.98 -35.83 19.60
C ASN A 369 14.69 -35.06 19.32
N TYR A 370 14.05 -35.28 18.16
CA TYR A 370 12.81 -34.60 17.75
C TYR A 370 11.68 -34.67 18.79
N LYS A 371 11.57 -35.78 19.54
CA LYS A 371 10.55 -35.94 20.59
C LYS A 371 10.78 -35.06 21.83
N GLN A 372 11.94 -34.43 21.97
CA GLN A 372 12.38 -33.75 23.20
C GLN A 372 12.44 -32.21 23.09
N THR A 373 12.41 -31.64 21.89
CA THR A 373 12.54 -30.19 21.68
C THR A 373 11.50 -29.64 20.71
N SER A 374 10.71 -28.64 21.16
CA SER A 374 9.73 -27.95 20.31
C SER A 374 10.36 -26.93 19.36
N THR A 375 11.59 -26.51 19.60
CA THR A 375 12.34 -25.52 18.80
C THR A 375 13.60 -26.16 18.21
N GLY A 376 13.87 -25.95 16.91
CA GLY A 376 15.08 -26.44 16.22
C GLY A 376 14.83 -27.21 14.92
N PRO A 377 15.90 -27.71 14.25
CA PRO A 377 15.80 -28.48 13.01
C PRO A 377 14.97 -29.76 13.17
N ARG A 378 14.13 -30.05 12.17
CA ARG A 378 13.20 -31.18 12.18
C ARG A 378 13.38 -32.06 10.94
N PRO A 379 13.34 -33.40 11.09
CA PRO A 379 13.36 -34.28 9.93
C PRO A 379 12.04 -34.16 9.18
N PHE A 380 12.10 -34.05 7.85
CA PHE A 380 10.93 -34.09 6.97
C PHE A 380 11.00 -35.33 6.08
N TYR A 381 9.85 -35.97 5.86
CA TYR A 381 9.73 -37.17 5.04
C TYR A 381 8.88 -36.88 3.82
N THR A 382 9.44 -37.12 2.63
CA THR A 382 8.63 -37.19 1.40
C THR A 382 8.39 -38.67 1.10
N LYS A 383 7.15 -39.15 1.27
CA LYS A 383 6.75 -40.50 0.85
C LYS A 383 6.72 -40.58 -0.68
N ASN A 384 7.89 -40.69 -1.32
CA ASN A 384 8.01 -40.71 -2.77
C ASN A 384 8.48 -42.07 -3.33
N ALA A 385 8.06 -43.21 -2.77
CA ALA A 385 8.05 -44.49 -3.49
C ALA A 385 7.28 -45.59 -2.72
N PRO A 386 6.47 -46.46 -3.36
CA PRO A 386 5.72 -47.52 -2.67
C PRO A 386 6.51 -48.82 -2.42
N THR A 387 7.72 -49.00 -2.96
CA THR A 387 8.37 -50.33 -3.08
C THR A 387 9.82 -50.42 -2.57
N VAL A 388 10.49 -49.31 -2.28
CA VAL A 388 11.83 -49.25 -1.67
C VAL A 388 11.68 -48.40 -0.41
N ASP A 389 12.37 -48.74 0.68
CA ASP A 389 12.35 -47.97 1.92
C ASP A 389 12.86 -46.54 1.65
N SER A 390 11.95 -45.63 1.32
CA SER A 390 12.29 -44.30 0.79
C SER A 390 13.02 -43.43 1.81
N GLU A 391 12.88 -43.75 3.10
CA GLU A 391 13.65 -43.12 4.20
C GLU A 391 15.15 -43.36 4.08
N SER A 392 15.56 -44.39 3.31
CA SER A 392 16.95 -44.81 3.23
C SER A 392 17.78 -44.03 2.21
N CYS A 393 17.15 -43.45 1.18
CA CYS A 393 17.82 -42.86 0.00
C CYS A 393 17.71 -41.35 -0.10
N TYR A 394 16.76 -40.74 0.61
CA TYR A 394 16.54 -39.30 0.62
C TYR A 394 16.16 -38.84 2.02
N LYS A 395 16.88 -37.84 2.53
CA LYS A 395 16.66 -37.26 3.85
C LYS A 395 16.60 -35.75 3.72
N GLU A 396 15.51 -35.14 4.20
CA GLU A 396 15.33 -33.69 4.23
C GLU A 396 15.26 -33.21 5.68
N ILE A 397 15.90 -32.09 5.99
CA ILE A 397 15.79 -31.41 7.28
C ILE A 397 15.33 -29.98 7.04
N ARG A 398 14.35 -29.56 7.84
CA ARG A 398 13.78 -28.21 7.83
C ARG A 398 14.09 -27.49 9.13
N ASN A 399 14.21 -26.17 9.08
CA ASN A 399 14.33 -25.35 10.28
C ASN A 399 12.95 -25.14 10.96
N ALA A 400 12.93 -24.37 12.05
CA ALA A 400 11.70 -24.07 12.81
C ALA A 400 10.65 -23.29 11.99
N LYS A 401 11.07 -22.51 10.98
CA LYS A 401 10.20 -21.79 10.05
C LYS A 401 9.69 -22.68 8.89
N GLY A 402 10.06 -23.97 8.87
CA GLY A 402 9.65 -24.90 7.82
C GLY A 402 10.47 -24.81 6.52
N LYS A 403 11.51 -23.97 6.45
CA LYS A 403 12.43 -23.88 5.30
C LYS A 403 13.37 -25.08 5.30
N THR A 404 13.54 -25.72 4.15
CA THR A 404 14.55 -26.77 3.96
C THR A 404 15.95 -26.20 4.11
N ILE A 405 16.78 -26.84 4.93
CA ILE A 405 18.17 -26.42 5.20
C ILE A 405 19.19 -27.51 4.84
N TYR A 406 18.76 -28.77 4.73
CA TYR A 406 19.63 -29.88 4.36
C TYR A 406 18.90 -30.96 3.58
N ARG A 407 19.55 -31.47 2.53
CA ARG A 407 19.09 -32.58 1.70
C ARG A 407 20.23 -33.58 1.48
N CYS A 408 20.05 -34.80 1.95
CA CYS A 408 21.00 -35.89 1.75
C CYS A 408 20.40 -36.96 0.82
N TYR A 409 21.16 -37.33 -0.20
CA TYR A 409 20.86 -38.38 -1.15
C TYR A 409 21.85 -39.52 -0.95
N GLU A 410 21.36 -40.73 -0.62
CA GLU A 410 22.22 -41.84 -0.20
C GLU A 410 21.98 -43.10 -1.03
N VAL A 411 23.05 -43.66 -1.61
CA VAL A 411 23.08 -44.99 -2.22
C VAL A 411 23.95 -45.90 -1.34
N LYS A 412 23.34 -46.90 -0.71
CA LYS A 412 23.99 -47.76 0.29
C LYS A 412 23.70 -49.25 0.16
N SER A 413 22.75 -49.67 -0.68
CA SER A 413 22.40 -51.07 -0.90
C SER A 413 23.40 -51.79 -1.80
N ARG A 414 23.15 -53.08 -2.03
CA ARG A 414 23.92 -53.97 -2.94
C ARG A 414 23.03 -54.53 -4.05
N GLY A 415 23.65 -55.02 -5.12
CA GLY A 415 22.97 -55.73 -6.21
C GLY A 415 21.84 -54.91 -6.85
N LYS A 416 20.72 -55.57 -7.16
CA LYS A 416 19.54 -54.94 -7.81
C LYS A 416 18.99 -53.75 -7.01
N ASN A 417 18.99 -53.82 -5.68
CA ASN A 417 18.51 -52.71 -4.85
C ASN A 417 19.37 -51.47 -5.00
N ARG A 418 20.69 -51.63 -5.14
CA ARG A 418 21.60 -50.49 -5.35
C ARG A 418 21.29 -49.71 -6.63
N GLN A 419 20.96 -50.42 -7.70
CA GLN A 419 20.57 -49.80 -8.97
C GLN A 419 19.26 -49.00 -8.83
N LEU A 420 18.28 -49.58 -8.13
CA LEU A 420 17.02 -48.88 -7.80
C LEU A 420 17.25 -47.63 -6.94
N GLU A 421 18.13 -47.70 -5.94
CA GLU A 421 18.51 -46.53 -5.12
C GLU A 421 19.19 -45.45 -5.97
N ALA A 422 20.10 -45.83 -6.87
CA ALA A 422 20.77 -44.90 -7.78
C ALA A 422 19.77 -44.19 -8.71
N GLU A 423 18.81 -44.93 -9.29
CA GLU A 423 17.73 -44.37 -10.11
C GLU A 423 16.85 -43.39 -9.31
N LEU A 424 16.51 -43.74 -8.07
CA LEU A 424 15.75 -42.87 -7.16
C LEU A 424 16.52 -41.60 -6.77
N VAL A 425 17.81 -41.72 -6.48
CA VAL A 425 18.69 -40.58 -6.18
C VAL A 425 18.78 -39.65 -7.38
N VAL A 426 19.02 -40.18 -8.58
CA VAL A 426 19.05 -39.37 -9.82
C VAL A 426 17.71 -38.65 -10.02
N ARG A 427 16.58 -39.35 -9.86
CA ARG A 427 15.25 -38.74 -9.97
C ARG A 427 15.05 -37.60 -8.96
N ASN A 428 15.49 -37.77 -7.72
CA ASN A 428 15.34 -36.73 -6.69
C ASN A 428 16.32 -35.55 -6.90
N LEU A 429 17.52 -35.79 -7.43
CA LEU A 429 18.45 -34.73 -7.86
C LEU A 429 17.88 -33.91 -9.03
N THR A 430 17.29 -34.57 -10.03
CA THR A 430 16.57 -33.88 -11.11
C THR A 430 15.36 -33.10 -10.57
N LYS A 431 14.68 -33.63 -9.54
CA LYS A 431 13.59 -32.91 -8.88
C LYS A 431 14.05 -31.62 -8.22
N LEU A 432 15.21 -31.61 -7.55
CA LEU A 432 15.80 -30.38 -7.00
C LEU A 432 16.00 -29.31 -8.10
N TYR A 433 16.48 -29.70 -9.28
CA TYR A 433 16.57 -28.78 -10.42
C TYR A 433 15.21 -28.27 -10.88
N SER A 434 14.20 -29.15 -10.97
CA SER A 434 12.83 -28.75 -11.34
C SER A 434 12.17 -27.81 -10.34
N GLU A 435 12.45 -27.99 -9.04
CA GLU A 435 12.00 -27.08 -7.99
C GLU A 435 12.65 -25.70 -8.15
N ALA A 436 13.95 -25.66 -8.46
CA ALA A 436 14.69 -24.43 -8.71
C ALA A 436 14.27 -23.72 -10.01
N LEU A 437 13.74 -24.43 -11.02
CA LEU A 437 13.16 -23.79 -12.21
C LEU A 437 11.89 -22.98 -11.91
N ASN A 438 11.17 -23.31 -10.83
CA ASN A 438 10.08 -22.47 -10.37
C ASN A 438 10.63 -21.25 -9.60
N VAL A 439 10.56 -20.07 -10.23
CA VAL A 439 11.06 -18.81 -9.68
C VAL A 439 10.33 -18.37 -8.41
N PHE A 440 9.10 -18.83 -8.18
CA PHE A 440 8.32 -18.53 -6.98
C PHE A 440 8.48 -19.56 -5.87
N SER A 441 9.38 -20.54 -6.04
CA SER A 441 9.65 -21.54 -5.01
C SER A 441 10.35 -20.95 -3.77
N ASP A 442 10.20 -21.65 -2.64
CA ASP A 442 10.86 -21.29 -1.37
C ASP A 442 12.39 -21.43 -1.41
N ILE A 443 12.95 -21.98 -2.50
CA ILE A 443 14.40 -21.99 -2.73
C ILE A 443 14.91 -20.56 -2.93
N TRP A 444 14.19 -19.75 -3.72
CA TRP A 444 14.60 -18.40 -4.07
C TRP A 444 14.07 -17.35 -3.10
N LEU A 445 12.85 -17.57 -2.59
CA LEU A 445 12.11 -16.53 -1.89
C LEU A 445 11.89 -16.90 -0.43
N THR A 446 12.52 -16.16 0.47
CA THR A 446 12.28 -16.26 1.92
C THR A 446 10.90 -15.69 2.27
N THR A 447 10.36 -16.07 3.42
CA THR A 447 9.10 -15.50 3.93
C THR A 447 9.16 -13.98 4.01
N ASP A 448 10.27 -13.44 4.52
CA ASP A 448 10.44 -11.99 4.70
C ASP A 448 10.51 -11.26 3.34
N LEU A 449 11.18 -11.84 2.33
CA LEU A 449 11.22 -11.28 0.98
C LEU A 449 9.84 -11.29 0.31
N LYS A 450 9.05 -12.35 0.50
CA LYS A 450 7.66 -12.43 0.00
C LYS A 450 6.79 -11.32 0.57
N LEU A 451 6.92 -11.06 1.88
CA LEU A 451 6.22 -9.95 2.52
C LEU A 451 6.67 -8.61 1.93
N TRP A 452 7.98 -8.37 1.79
CA TRP A 452 8.46 -7.12 1.18
C TRP A 452 7.93 -6.91 -0.25
N ILE A 453 7.92 -7.96 -1.08
CA ILE A 453 7.33 -7.89 -2.43
C ILE A 453 5.86 -7.48 -2.38
N GLN A 454 5.08 -8.02 -1.44
CA GLN A 454 3.67 -7.68 -1.27
C GLN A 454 3.46 -6.21 -0.91
N PHE A 455 4.25 -5.65 0.03
CA PHE A 455 4.16 -4.24 0.40
C PHE A 455 4.63 -3.29 -0.71
N ILE A 456 5.65 -3.67 -1.49
CA ILE A 456 6.17 -2.85 -2.60
C ILE A 456 5.24 -2.88 -3.81
N THR A 457 4.67 -4.04 -4.14
CA THR A 457 3.83 -4.19 -5.34
C THR A 457 2.39 -3.76 -5.08
N GLY A 458 1.90 -4.02 -3.87
CA GLY A 458 0.53 -3.81 -3.46
C GLY A 458 -0.37 -5.03 -3.59
N HIS A 459 0.15 -6.15 -4.11
CA HIS A 459 -0.60 -7.40 -4.31
C HIS A 459 -0.14 -8.49 -3.36
N ASP A 460 -1.07 -9.32 -2.90
CA ASP A 460 -0.75 -10.48 -2.08
C ASP A 460 0.17 -11.44 -2.82
N PHE A 461 1.19 -11.95 -2.12
CA PHE A 461 2.17 -12.83 -2.75
C PHE A 461 1.54 -14.13 -3.29
N THR A 462 0.45 -14.59 -2.69
CA THR A 462 -0.30 -15.77 -3.15
C THR A 462 -0.91 -15.54 -4.54
N ASP A 463 -1.40 -14.34 -4.82
CA ASP A 463 -1.88 -13.95 -6.14
C ASP A 463 -0.74 -13.77 -7.14
N LEU A 464 0.41 -13.25 -6.71
CA LEU A 464 1.58 -13.12 -7.58
C LEU A 464 2.16 -14.47 -8.01
N SER A 465 2.15 -15.47 -7.11
CA SER A 465 2.82 -16.76 -7.34
C SER A 465 1.97 -17.86 -7.99
N ARG A 466 0.64 -17.71 -8.00
CA ARG A 466 -0.26 -18.67 -8.66
C ARG A 466 -0.26 -18.55 -10.18
N GLU A 467 -0.82 -19.55 -10.85
CA GLU A 467 -1.07 -19.50 -12.28
C GLU A 467 -2.05 -18.37 -12.65
N SER A 468 -1.78 -17.73 -13.80
CA SER A 468 -2.62 -16.65 -14.31
C SER A 468 -4.00 -17.15 -14.72
N LYS A 469 -5.03 -16.38 -14.38
CA LYS A 469 -6.41 -16.58 -14.85
C LYS A 469 -6.77 -15.52 -15.88
N GLU A 470 -7.69 -15.84 -16.79
CA GLU A 470 -8.20 -14.88 -17.79
C GLU A 470 -8.89 -13.67 -17.16
N THR A 471 -9.43 -13.83 -15.94
CA THR A 471 -10.10 -12.77 -15.18
C THR A 471 -9.15 -11.97 -14.28
N ASP A 472 -7.83 -12.24 -14.32
CA ASP A 472 -6.88 -11.50 -13.48
C ASP A 472 -6.81 -10.03 -13.95
N PRO A 473 -6.75 -9.07 -13.02
CA PRO A 473 -6.50 -7.66 -13.34
C PRO A 473 -5.21 -7.46 -14.16
N HIS A 474 -5.22 -6.48 -15.06
CA HIS A 474 -4.10 -6.22 -15.96
C HIS A 474 -2.82 -5.84 -15.21
N ASP A 475 -2.94 -4.97 -14.21
CA ASP A 475 -1.85 -4.54 -13.33
C ASP A 475 -1.21 -5.74 -12.59
N LEU A 476 -2.03 -6.65 -12.07
CA LEU A 476 -1.55 -7.89 -11.43
C LEU A 476 -0.73 -8.74 -12.41
N ILE A 477 -1.17 -8.87 -13.65
CA ILE A 477 -0.47 -9.63 -14.70
C ILE A 477 0.88 -8.98 -15.01
N GLU A 478 0.92 -7.66 -15.19
CA GLU A 478 2.15 -6.93 -15.47
C GLU A 478 3.18 -7.08 -14.33
N VAL A 479 2.73 -6.90 -13.08
CA VAL A 479 3.58 -7.08 -11.89
C VAL A 479 4.11 -8.51 -11.81
N ARG A 480 3.27 -9.51 -12.07
CA ARG A 480 3.67 -10.94 -12.06
C ARG A 480 4.76 -11.21 -13.10
N LEU A 481 4.60 -10.71 -14.32
CA LEU A 481 5.58 -10.88 -15.40
C LEU A 481 6.90 -10.17 -15.08
N ALA A 482 6.84 -8.95 -14.56
CA ALA A 482 8.02 -8.20 -14.15
C ALA A 482 8.78 -8.92 -13.03
N LEU A 483 8.07 -9.37 -11.99
CA LEU A 483 8.66 -10.10 -10.87
C LEU A 483 9.33 -11.40 -11.31
N LYS A 484 8.66 -12.19 -12.17
CA LYS A 484 9.24 -13.41 -12.76
C LYS A 484 10.57 -13.11 -13.45
N LYS A 485 10.59 -12.11 -14.34
CA LYS A 485 11.79 -11.71 -15.09
C LYS A 485 12.92 -11.23 -14.16
N ILE A 486 12.58 -10.47 -13.12
CA ILE A 486 13.56 -10.02 -12.11
C ILE A 486 14.22 -11.23 -11.45
N ILE A 487 13.42 -12.17 -10.92
CA ILE A 487 13.94 -13.34 -10.22
C ILE A 487 14.76 -14.22 -11.17
N GLU A 488 14.28 -14.49 -12.38
CA GLU A 488 15.01 -15.28 -13.39
C GLU A 488 16.39 -14.68 -13.69
N ASN A 489 16.46 -13.38 -13.91
CA ASN A 489 17.72 -12.70 -14.22
C ASN A 489 18.72 -12.80 -13.07
N VAL A 490 18.26 -12.60 -11.81
CA VAL A 490 19.14 -12.65 -10.64
C VAL A 490 19.55 -14.10 -10.31
N ALA A 491 18.63 -15.06 -10.48
CA ALA A 491 18.84 -16.47 -10.19
C ALA A 491 19.74 -17.17 -11.22
N TYR A 492 19.85 -16.64 -12.45
CA TYR A 492 20.51 -17.29 -13.59
C TYR A 492 21.91 -17.84 -13.28
N LYS A 493 22.78 -17.04 -12.63
CA LYS A 493 24.14 -17.49 -12.29
C LYS A 493 24.15 -18.68 -11.33
N TYR A 494 23.22 -18.71 -10.37
CA TYR A 494 23.10 -19.79 -9.40
C TYR A 494 22.49 -21.04 -10.03
N MET A 495 21.57 -20.87 -10.98
CA MET A 495 21.01 -21.98 -11.75
C MET A 495 22.07 -22.70 -12.59
N LEU A 496 22.98 -21.96 -13.23
CA LEU A 496 24.12 -22.56 -13.93
C LEU A 496 25.04 -23.33 -12.98
N ALA A 497 25.34 -22.78 -11.80
CA ALA A 497 26.14 -23.47 -10.79
C ALA A 497 25.48 -24.76 -10.29
N LEU A 498 24.17 -24.71 -10.00
CA LEU A 498 23.40 -25.89 -9.62
C LEU A 498 23.44 -26.96 -10.70
N HIS A 499 23.23 -26.57 -11.96
CA HIS A 499 23.26 -27.51 -13.08
C HIS A 499 24.58 -28.28 -13.12
N ASN A 500 25.72 -27.59 -13.04
CA ASN A 500 27.05 -28.20 -13.03
C ASN A 500 27.23 -29.17 -11.83
N HIS A 501 26.85 -28.74 -10.62
CA HIS A 501 26.92 -29.61 -9.43
C HIS A 501 26.06 -30.87 -9.56
N LEU A 502 24.87 -30.75 -10.15
CA LEU A 502 23.97 -31.88 -10.35
C LEU A 502 24.47 -32.81 -11.46
N GLU A 503 25.06 -32.30 -12.54
CA GLU A 503 25.66 -33.14 -13.58
C GLU A 503 26.78 -34.01 -13.00
N ASP A 504 27.66 -33.42 -12.19
CA ASP A 504 28.76 -34.14 -11.53
C ASP A 504 28.22 -35.19 -10.54
N ALA A 505 27.24 -34.82 -9.72
CA ALA A 505 26.62 -35.74 -8.76
C ALA A 505 25.89 -36.91 -9.46
N ILE A 506 25.12 -36.63 -10.51
CA ILE A 506 24.40 -37.66 -11.29
C ILE A 506 25.40 -38.59 -11.98
N ARG A 507 26.49 -38.05 -12.53
CA ARG A 507 27.55 -38.84 -13.16
C ARG A 507 28.20 -39.79 -12.15
N ALA A 508 28.56 -39.30 -10.97
CA ALA A 508 29.12 -40.11 -9.90
C ALA A 508 28.18 -41.25 -9.46
N VAL A 509 26.89 -40.95 -9.28
CA VAL A 509 25.86 -41.94 -8.92
C VAL A 509 25.69 -43.00 -10.02
N LYS A 510 25.71 -42.61 -11.29
CA LYS A 510 25.59 -43.55 -12.44
C LYS A 510 26.81 -44.44 -12.60
N ILE A 511 28.03 -43.90 -12.43
CA ILE A 511 29.27 -44.69 -12.45
C ILE A 511 29.33 -45.61 -11.22
N ASN A 512 28.59 -45.27 -10.17
CA ASN A 512 28.51 -46.03 -8.93
C ASN A 512 29.90 -46.22 -8.27
N ASP A 513 30.73 -45.18 -8.35
CA ASP A 513 32.07 -45.19 -7.80
C ASP A 513 32.04 -45.03 -6.29
N ILE A 514 32.37 -46.13 -5.60
CA ILE A 514 32.30 -46.29 -4.15
C ILE A 514 33.53 -45.64 -3.47
N ALA A 515 34.58 -45.33 -4.22
CA ALA A 515 35.79 -44.69 -3.71
C ALA A 515 35.67 -43.17 -3.62
N LEU A 516 34.65 -42.58 -4.25
CA LEU A 516 34.40 -41.14 -4.17
C LEU A 516 33.98 -40.72 -2.76
N SER A 517 34.63 -39.68 -2.26
CA SER A 517 34.15 -38.92 -1.11
C SER A 517 32.74 -38.37 -1.39
N PRO A 518 31.91 -38.14 -0.36
CA PRO A 518 30.62 -37.49 -0.52
C PRO A 518 30.73 -36.19 -1.31
N ILE A 519 29.81 -35.97 -2.26
CA ILE A 519 29.71 -34.71 -2.99
C ILE A 519 28.87 -33.77 -2.15
N CYS A 520 29.48 -32.69 -1.67
CA CYS A 520 28.87 -31.73 -0.76
C CYS A 520 28.92 -30.33 -1.37
N PHE A 521 27.77 -29.65 -1.42
CA PHE A 521 27.70 -28.25 -1.84
C PHE A 521 26.54 -27.55 -1.14
N ASN A 522 26.60 -26.22 -1.06
CA ASN A 522 25.46 -25.40 -0.66
C ASN A 522 24.76 -24.90 -1.93
N PHE A 523 23.43 -24.86 -1.90
CA PHE A 523 22.64 -24.15 -2.90
C PHE A 523 21.55 -23.34 -2.23
N GLN A 524 21.69 -22.01 -2.27
CA GLN A 524 20.71 -21.05 -1.73
C GLN A 524 20.34 -21.32 -0.26
N GLY A 525 21.34 -21.62 0.56
CA GLY A 525 21.17 -21.93 1.98
C GLY A 525 20.74 -23.37 2.28
N ILE A 526 20.64 -24.23 1.26
CA ILE A 526 20.37 -25.66 1.42
C ILE A 526 21.70 -26.42 1.30
N SER A 527 22.11 -27.08 2.37
CA SER A 527 23.25 -27.99 2.33
C SER A 527 22.86 -29.30 1.65
N VAL A 528 23.47 -29.58 0.49
CA VAL A 528 23.22 -30.76 -0.32
C VAL A 528 24.38 -31.74 -0.19
N GLU A 529 24.07 -32.98 0.16
CA GLU A 529 25.05 -34.05 0.30
C GLU A 529 24.62 -35.28 -0.52
N VAL A 530 25.52 -35.79 -1.35
CA VAL A 530 25.31 -37.02 -2.13
C VAL A 530 26.34 -38.05 -1.70
N ILE A 531 25.85 -39.18 -1.20
CA ILE A 531 26.64 -40.23 -0.56
C ILE A 531 26.52 -41.53 -1.35
N ILE A 532 27.64 -42.06 -1.82
CA ILE A 532 27.74 -43.38 -2.43
C ILE A 532 28.56 -44.26 -1.50
N LYS A 533 27.91 -45.14 -0.73
CA LYS A 533 28.57 -45.99 0.28
C LYS A 533 28.44 -47.47 -0.07
N GLN A 534 29.41 -48.26 0.37
CA GLN A 534 29.22 -49.72 0.49
C GLN A 534 28.72 -50.04 1.90
N PRO A 535 27.72 -50.90 2.07
CA PRO A 535 27.33 -51.32 3.39
C PRO A 535 28.46 -52.20 3.96
N LYS A 536 28.96 -51.84 5.15
CA LYS A 536 29.93 -52.64 5.90
C LYS A 536 29.27 -53.97 6.26
N VAL A 537 29.75 -55.07 5.68
CA VAL A 537 29.30 -56.41 6.11
C VAL A 537 30.00 -56.72 7.43
N GLY A 538 29.23 -57.00 8.47
CA GLY A 538 29.75 -57.58 9.71
C GLY A 538 30.45 -58.91 9.42
N LEU A 539 31.40 -59.29 10.25
CA LEU A 539 32.23 -60.50 10.05
C LEU A 539 31.37 -61.76 9.75
N LEU A 540 30.26 -61.92 10.47
CA LEU A 540 29.29 -63.00 10.32
C LEU A 540 28.60 -63.03 8.93
N GLY A 541 28.23 -61.86 8.39
CA GLY A 541 27.61 -61.78 7.07
C GLY A 541 28.58 -62.06 5.92
N ARG A 542 29.89 -61.88 6.14
CA ARG A 542 30.94 -62.28 5.17
C ARG A 542 31.22 -63.77 5.21
N LEU A 543 31.11 -64.39 6.38
CA LEU A 543 31.30 -65.83 6.55
C LEU A 543 30.14 -66.63 5.96
N LEU A 544 28.91 -66.11 6.06
CA LEU A 544 27.70 -66.76 5.54
C LEU A 544 27.43 -66.51 4.04
N SER A 545 28.19 -65.62 3.38
CA SER A 545 28.05 -65.34 1.93
C SER A 545 28.84 -66.30 1.02
N PHE A 546 29.47 -67.34 1.59
CA PHE A 546 30.24 -68.37 0.88
C PHE A 546 29.52 -69.73 0.79
N ASN A 547 28.19 -69.74 0.77
CA ASN A 547 27.38 -70.94 0.48
C ASN A 547 26.51 -70.73 -0.74
#